data_AF-A0A2N8K825-F1
#
_entry.id   AF-A0A2N8K825-F1
#
_cell.length_a   1.000
_cell.length_b   1.000
_cell.length_c   1.000
_cell.angle_alpha   90.00
_cell.angle_beta   90.00
_cell.angle_gamma   90.00
#
_symmetry.space_group_name_H-M   'P 1'
#
loop_
_entity.id
_entity.type
_entity.pdbx_description
1 polymer ?
#
loop_
_entity_poly.entity_id
_entity_poly.type
_entity_poly.pdbx_seq_one_letter_code
_entity_poly.pdbx_strand_id
1 'polypeptide(L)'
;TAEQAAALEAAAGALPRTPWQRAELPSGTWIAAPSADARLRWWWIASDEQLQQSGALAEVLGLAPAAQWHAADLAAGIPWITAATQDVFIPQTVNLDLIEGVSFTKGCYPGQEVVARSHYRGTVKRRMAYGTVAGAEGAS
;
A
#
# COMPACT_ATOMS: atom_id res chain seq x y z
N THR A 1 -4.77 -7.16 -15.73
CA THR A 1 -5.46 -6.54 -16.88
C THR A 1 -6.91 -6.27 -16.51
N ALA A 2 -7.68 -5.56 -17.33
CA ALA A 2 -9.12 -5.36 -17.07
C ALA A 2 -9.89 -6.69 -17.00
N GLU A 3 -9.52 -7.67 -17.82
CA GLU A 3 -10.07 -9.01 -17.82
C GLU A 3 -9.80 -9.76 -16.49
N GLN A 4 -8.56 -9.72 -16.00
CA GLN A 4 -8.22 -10.32 -14.70
C GLN A 4 -8.97 -9.66 -13.54
N ALA A 5 -9.16 -8.34 -13.59
CA ALA A 5 -9.94 -7.61 -12.59
C ALA A 5 -11.42 -8.03 -12.63
N ALA A 6 -12.01 -8.18 -13.82
CA ALA A 6 -13.38 -8.65 -13.98
C ALA A 6 -13.58 -10.10 -13.49
N ALA A 7 -12.62 -10.99 -13.77
CA ALA A 7 -12.65 -12.36 -13.25
C ALA A 7 -12.59 -12.38 -11.72
N LEU A 8 -11.75 -11.52 -11.12
CA LEU A 8 -11.65 -11.40 -9.67
C LEU A 8 -12.93 -10.83 -9.05
N GLU A 9 -13.53 -9.80 -9.66
CA GLU A 9 -14.81 -9.23 -9.20
C GLU A 9 -15.97 -10.23 -9.34
N ALA A 10 -15.94 -11.13 -10.33
CA ALA A 10 -16.92 -12.20 -10.45
C ALA A 10 -16.83 -13.23 -9.30
N ALA A 11 -15.62 -13.47 -8.78
CA ALA A 11 -15.38 -14.40 -7.67
C ALA A 11 -15.51 -13.74 -6.28
N ALA A 12 -15.09 -12.49 -6.12
CA ALA A 12 -15.06 -11.78 -4.84
C ALA A 12 -16.31 -10.93 -4.57
N GLY A 13 -16.92 -10.36 -5.61
CA GLY A 13 -17.83 -9.23 -5.53
C GLY A 13 -17.17 -7.92 -6.02
N ALA A 14 -17.93 -6.83 -6.01
CA ALA A 14 -17.46 -5.53 -6.51
C ALA A 14 -16.28 -4.99 -5.70
N LEU A 15 -15.12 -4.83 -6.34
CA LEU A 15 -13.88 -4.40 -5.70
C LEU A 15 -13.73 -2.88 -5.72
N PRO A 16 -13.09 -2.27 -4.69
CA PRO A 16 -12.80 -0.85 -4.68
C PRO A 16 -11.76 -0.51 -5.75
N ARG A 17 -11.87 0.65 -6.40
CA ARG A 17 -10.96 1.03 -7.49
C ARG A 17 -10.18 2.32 -7.23
N THR A 18 -10.65 3.13 -6.28
CA THR A 18 -9.96 4.35 -5.85
C THR A 18 -8.91 3.98 -4.80
N PRO A 19 -7.66 4.42 -4.91
CA PRO A 19 -6.63 4.13 -3.90
C PRO A 19 -7.12 4.41 -2.48
N TRP A 20 -6.72 3.55 -1.53
CA TRP A 20 -7.11 3.59 -0.11
C TRP A 20 -8.58 3.32 0.20
N GLN A 21 -9.45 3.20 -0.82
CA GLN A 21 -10.83 2.79 -0.60
C GLN A 21 -10.87 1.33 -0.15
N ARG A 22 -11.70 1.05 0.86
CA ARG A 22 -11.98 -0.29 1.34
C ARG A 22 -13.38 -0.76 0.95
N ALA A 23 -13.54 -2.06 0.76
CA ALA A 23 -14.81 -2.75 0.66
C ALA A 23 -14.80 -3.97 1.59
N GLU A 24 -15.92 -4.21 2.29
CA GLU A 24 -16.13 -5.44 3.04
C GLU A 24 -16.94 -6.39 2.15
N LEU A 25 -16.38 -7.56 1.87
CA LEU A 25 -17.02 -8.62 1.09
C LEU A 25 -17.09 -9.89 1.94
N PRO A 26 -17.94 -10.88 1.58
CA PRO A 26 -17.97 -12.16 2.29
C PRO A 26 -16.59 -12.83 2.36
N SER A 27 -15.75 -12.63 1.34
CA SER A 27 -14.37 -13.15 1.27
C SER A 27 -13.37 -12.41 2.17
N GLY A 28 -13.71 -11.26 2.74
CA GLY A 28 -12.81 -10.47 3.59
C GLY A 28 -12.82 -8.98 3.27
N THR A 29 -11.88 -8.26 3.89
CA THR A 29 -11.66 -6.84 3.65
C THR A 29 -10.73 -6.65 2.46
N TRP A 30 -11.19 -5.90 1.46
CA TRP A 30 -10.42 -5.54 0.28
C TRP A 30 -10.08 -4.05 0.33
N ILE A 31 -8.81 -3.71 0.12
CA ILE A 31 -8.33 -2.33 0.11
C ILE A 31 -7.61 -2.09 -1.21
N ALA A 32 -8.06 -1.10 -1.98
CA ALA A 32 -7.41 -0.71 -3.23
C ALA A 32 -6.01 -0.15 -2.93
N ALA A 33 -4.98 -0.88 -3.36
CA ALA A 33 -3.60 -0.48 -3.18
C ALA A 33 -3.21 0.52 -4.29
N PRO A 34 -2.50 1.63 -3.95
CA PRO A 34 -1.96 2.51 -4.97
C PRO A 34 -1.04 1.78 -5.95
N SER A 35 -1.01 2.24 -7.19
CA SER A 35 -0.09 1.76 -8.22
C SER A 35 0.61 2.94 -8.89
N ALA A 36 1.85 2.72 -9.32
CA ALA A 36 2.62 3.67 -10.11
C ALA A 36 2.10 3.82 -11.55
N ASP A 37 1.25 2.88 -11.97
CA ASP A 37 0.67 2.79 -13.30
C ASP A 37 -0.84 2.52 -13.21
N ALA A 38 -1.49 2.34 -14.36
CA ALA A 38 -2.93 2.07 -14.42
C ALA A 38 -3.34 0.64 -14.00
N ARG A 39 -2.44 -0.18 -13.45
CA ARG A 39 -2.80 -1.52 -12.95
C ARG A 39 -3.56 -1.41 -11.64
N LEU A 40 -4.65 -2.16 -11.55
CA LEU A 40 -5.40 -2.34 -10.31
C LEU A 40 -4.68 -3.36 -9.42
N ARG A 41 -4.61 -3.06 -8.12
CA ARG A 41 -3.99 -3.90 -7.09
C ARG A 41 -4.81 -3.76 -5.81
N TRP A 42 -4.83 -4.83 -5.01
CA TRP A 42 -5.56 -4.85 -3.75
C TRP A 42 -4.77 -5.54 -2.65
N TRP A 43 -4.84 -5.00 -1.44
CA TRP A 43 -4.62 -5.81 -0.25
C TRP A 43 -5.91 -6.53 0.10
N TRP A 44 -5.79 -7.81 0.42
CA TRP A 44 -6.89 -8.64 0.89
C TRP A 44 -6.55 -9.17 2.27
N ILE A 45 -7.44 -8.92 3.22
CA ILE A 45 -7.33 -9.37 4.61
C ILE A 45 -8.54 -10.26 4.87
N ALA A 46 -8.28 -11.52 5.18
CA ALA A 46 -9.31 -12.53 5.43
C ALA A 46 -9.00 -13.25 6.74
N SER A 47 -10.05 -13.68 7.45
CA SER A 47 -9.91 -14.69 8.49
C SER A 47 -9.63 -16.07 7.89
N ASP A 48 -9.18 -17.02 8.70
CA ASP A 48 -8.97 -18.40 8.25
C ASP A 48 -10.27 -19.00 7.68
N GLU A 49 -11.42 -18.72 8.31
CA GLU A 49 -12.73 -19.17 7.83
C GLU A 49 -13.06 -18.58 6.45
N GLN A 50 -12.86 -17.28 6.27
CA GLN A 50 -13.12 -16.60 5.00
C GLN A 50 -12.19 -17.11 3.90
N LEU A 51 -10.93 -17.39 4.22
CA LEU A 51 -9.98 -17.99 3.30
C LEU A 51 -10.45 -19.39 2.85
N GLN A 52 -10.92 -20.23 3.77
CA GLN A 52 -11.44 -21.56 3.44
C GLN A 52 -12.69 -21.51 2.56
N GLN A 53 -13.55 -20.51 2.76
CA GLN A 53 -14.77 -20.30 1.97
C GLN A 53 -14.51 -19.63 0.61
N SER A 54 -13.28 -19.16 0.36
CA SER A 54 -12.89 -18.39 -0.82
C SER A 54 -12.30 -19.24 -1.95
N GLY A 55 -12.73 -20.49 -2.11
CA GLY A 55 -12.18 -21.42 -3.11
C GLY A 55 -12.18 -20.87 -4.54
N ALA A 56 -13.24 -20.15 -4.95
CA ALA A 56 -13.32 -19.53 -6.28
C ALA A 56 -12.24 -18.45 -6.51
N LEU A 57 -11.73 -17.81 -5.46
CA LEU A 57 -10.62 -16.86 -5.59
C LEU A 57 -9.31 -17.58 -5.90
N ALA A 58 -9.09 -18.78 -5.38
CA ALA A 58 -7.89 -19.57 -5.67
C ALA A 58 -7.81 -20.00 -7.15
N GLU A 59 -8.94 -20.09 -7.85
CA GLU A 59 -8.98 -20.41 -9.28
C GLU A 59 -8.57 -19.22 -10.17
N VAL A 60 -8.72 -18.00 -9.67
CA VAL A 60 -8.41 -16.75 -10.40
C VAL A 60 -7.06 -16.15 -9.98
N LEU A 61 -6.67 -16.34 -8.72
CA LEU A 61 -5.45 -15.80 -8.15
C LEU A 61 -4.26 -16.74 -8.40
N GLY A 62 -3.20 -16.20 -8.99
CA GLY A 62 -1.89 -16.85 -9.05
C GLY A 62 -1.03 -16.49 -7.85
N LEU A 63 -0.11 -17.39 -7.49
CA LEU A 63 0.96 -17.08 -6.54
C LEU A 63 2.11 -16.37 -7.25
N ALA A 64 2.66 -15.36 -6.60
CA ALA A 64 3.84 -14.63 -7.06
C ALA A 64 4.80 -14.37 -5.90
N PRO A 65 6.12 -14.19 -6.16
CA PRO A 65 7.07 -13.84 -5.12
C PRO A 65 6.71 -12.51 -4.45
N ALA A 66 6.83 -12.45 -3.12
CA ALA A 66 6.55 -11.23 -2.35
C ALA A 66 7.38 -10.01 -2.81
N ALA A 67 8.59 -10.25 -3.34
CA ALA A 67 9.46 -9.23 -3.91
C ALA A 67 8.80 -8.44 -5.06
N GLN A 68 7.91 -9.07 -5.85
CA GLN A 68 7.18 -8.37 -6.91
C GLN A 68 6.18 -7.37 -6.33
N TRP A 69 5.51 -7.71 -5.23
CA TRP A 69 4.62 -6.79 -4.52
C TRP A 69 5.40 -5.62 -3.92
N HIS A 70 6.53 -5.92 -3.27
CA HIS A 70 7.41 -4.90 -2.69
C HIS A 70 7.96 -3.93 -3.76
N ALA A 71 8.39 -4.44 -4.91
CA ALA A 71 8.84 -3.59 -6.02
C ALA A 71 7.74 -2.66 -6.53
N ALA A 72 6.49 -3.14 -6.57
CA ALA A 72 5.36 -2.33 -6.97
C ALA A 72 4.98 -1.28 -5.91
N ASP A 73 5.16 -1.58 -4.63
CA ASP A 73 5.01 -0.60 -3.54
C ASP A 73 6.08 0.50 -3.61
N LEU A 74 7.35 0.13 -3.87
CA LEU A 74 8.43 1.10 -4.11
C LEU A 74 8.12 2.00 -5.30
N ALA A 75 7.67 1.42 -6.42
CA ALA A 75 7.29 2.18 -7.61
C ALA A 75 6.13 3.14 -7.31
N ALA A 76 5.17 2.73 -6.47
CA ALA A 76 4.04 3.56 -6.05
C ALA A 76 4.40 4.59 -4.96
N GLY A 77 5.65 4.61 -4.49
CA GLY A 77 6.11 5.54 -3.46
C GLY A 77 5.57 5.22 -2.06
N ILE A 78 5.16 3.98 -1.80
CA ILE A 78 4.64 3.53 -0.51
C ILE A 78 5.82 3.15 0.41
N PRO A 79 6.06 3.87 1.52
CA PRO A 79 7.16 3.57 2.42
C PRO A 79 6.85 2.35 3.30
N TRP A 80 7.82 1.45 3.44
CA TRP A 80 7.79 0.38 4.43
C TRP A 80 8.73 0.71 5.59
N ILE A 81 8.17 0.81 6.80
CA ILE A 81 8.95 1.05 8.01
C ILE A 81 9.33 -0.30 8.64
N THR A 82 10.62 -0.55 8.74
CA THR A 82 11.19 -1.73 9.40
C THR A 82 11.77 -1.36 10.76
N ALA A 83 12.17 -2.37 11.55
CA ALA A 83 12.83 -2.16 12.84
C ALA A 83 14.05 -1.22 12.74
N ALA A 84 14.82 -1.29 11.65
CA ALA A 84 16.00 -0.45 11.44
C ALA A 84 15.67 1.03 11.17
N THR A 85 14.43 1.32 10.74
CA THR A 85 13.97 2.67 10.35
C THR A 85 12.90 3.22 11.28
N GLN A 86 12.53 2.48 12.31
CA GLN A 86 11.54 2.89 13.31
C GLN A 86 12.07 4.10 14.10
N ASP A 87 11.19 5.07 14.35
CA ASP A 87 11.49 6.31 15.11
C ASP A 87 12.58 7.21 14.49
N VAL A 88 13.00 6.95 13.25
CA VAL A 88 14.02 7.74 12.54
C VAL A 88 13.42 8.92 11.77
N PHE A 89 12.18 8.80 11.29
CA PHE A 89 11.57 9.71 10.33
C PHE A 89 10.24 10.27 10.82
N ILE A 90 9.98 11.56 10.54
CA ILE A 90 8.61 12.09 10.58
C ILE A 90 7.85 11.67 9.32
N PRO A 91 6.51 11.58 9.33
CA PRO A 91 5.71 11.14 8.19
C PRO A 91 6.03 11.87 6.87
N GLN A 92 6.32 13.18 6.95
CA GLN A 92 6.66 13.98 5.77
C GLN A 92 8.00 13.58 5.13
N THR A 93 8.95 13.06 5.91
CA THR A 93 10.25 12.64 5.37
C THR A 93 10.09 11.42 4.46
N VAL A 94 9.11 10.57 4.74
CA VAL A 94 8.78 9.37 3.94
C VAL A 94 7.56 9.58 3.05
N ASN A 95 7.19 10.84 2.77
CA ASN A 95 6.11 11.23 1.86
C ASN A 95 4.69 10.75 2.24
N LEU A 96 4.44 10.34 3.49
CA LEU A 96 3.10 9.94 3.93
C LEU A 96 2.08 11.09 3.83
N ASP A 97 2.53 12.34 3.86
CA ASP A 97 1.70 13.53 3.62
C ASP A 97 1.23 13.66 2.16
N LEU A 98 1.98 13.09 1.20
CA LEU A 98 1.68 13.16 -0.22
C LEU A 98 0.75 12.04 -0.70
N ILE A 99 0.66 10.95 0.06
CA ILE A 99 -0.12 9.75 -0.29
C ILE A 99 -1.31 9.53 0.65
N GLU A 100 -1.80 10.60 1.30
CA GLU A 100 -2.95 10.55 2.22
C GLU A 100 -2.74 9.68 3.47
N GLY A 101 -1.49 9.32 3.80
CA GLY A 101 -1.11 8.60 5.01
C GLY A 101 -1.16 9.46 6.29
N VAL A 102 -1.38 10.77 6.16
CA VAL A 102 -1.60 11.71 7.26
C VAL A 102 -2.89 12.47 7.03
N SER A 103 -3.79 12.44 8.01
CA SER A 103 -4.94 13.34 8.03
C SER A 103 -4.68 14.50 8.98
N PHE A 104 -4.84 15.71 8.47
CA PHE A 104 -4.77 16.96 9.23
C PHE A 104 -6.14 17.41 9.76
N THR A 105 -7.20 16.67 9.44
CA THR A 105 -8.59 16.96 9.79
C THR A 105 -9.20 15.94 10.75
N LYS A 106 -8.52 14.82 11.04
CA LYS A 106 -8.94 13.84 12.05
C LYS A 106 -8.70 14.33 13.47
N GLY A 107 -9.32 13.66 14.45
CA GLY A 107 -9.14 13.94 15.88
C GLY A 107 -7.71 13.72 16.38
N CYS A 108 -7.51 13.96 17.68
CA CYS A 108 -6.17 13.95 18.29
C CYS A 108 -5.46 12.59 18.16
N TYR A 109 -4.21 12.58 17.70
CA TYR A 109 -3.36 11.38 17.68
C TYR A 109 -1.93 11.65 18.18
N PRO A 110 -1.22 10.64 18.73
CA PRO A 110 0.12 10.82 19.27
C PRO A 110 1.11 11.41 18.25
N GLY A 111 1.87 12.42 18.67
CA GLY A 111 2.88 13.08 17.84
C GLY A 111 2.32 14.08 16.82
N GLN A 112 1.02 14.33 16.81
CA GLN A 112 0.39 15.24 15.85
C GLN A 112 0.95 16.67 15.90
N GLU A 113 1.45 17.14 17.04
CA GLU A 113 2.01 18.49 17.17
C GLU A 113 3.25 18.65 16.29
N VAL A 114 4.08 17.62 16.21
CA VAL A 114 5.29 17.58 15.38
C VAL A 114 4.90 17.51 13.89
N VAL A 115 3.91 16.67 13.58
CA VAL A 115 3.40 16.50 12.21
C VAL A 115 2.75 17.79 11.71
N ALA A 116 1.85 18.40 12.49
CA ALA A 116 1.18 19.64 12.14
C ALA A 116 2.16 20.82 12.04
N ARG A 117 3.11 20.95 12.98
CA ARG A 117 4.13 22.02 12.92
C ARG A 117 4.94 21.93 11.63
N SER A 118 5.35 20.73 11.24
CA SER A 118 6.10 20.51 10.01
C SER A 118 5.28 20.83 8.77
N HIS A 119 3.98 20.61 8.78
CA HIS A 119 3.08 20.94 7.67
C HIS A 119 2.81 22.44 7.52
N TYR A 120 2.46 23.14 8.61
CA TYR A 120 2.03 24.54 8.56
C TYR A 120 3.15 25.58 8.67
N ARG A 121 4.27 25.22 9.32
CA ARG A 121 5.33 26.17 9.68
C ARG A 121 6.73 25.70 9.31
N GLY A 122 6.89 24.44 8.93
CA GLY A 122 8.17 23.83 8.63
C GLY A 122 8.40 23.68 7.13
N THR A 123 9.64 23.91 6.69
CA THR A 123 10.09 23.40 5.39
C THR A 123 10.58 21.96 5.56
N VAL A 124 10.00 21.01 4.83
CA VAL A 124 10.48 19.62 4.80
C VAL A 124 11.81 19.58 4.06
N LYS A 125 12.92 19.45 4.82
CA LYS A 125 14.30 19.53 4.26
C LYS A 125 14.77 18.26 3.54
N ARG A 126 14.15 17.12 3.83
CA ARG A 126 14.50 15.81 3.27
C ARG A 126 13.23 15.05 2.95
N ARG A 127 13.20 14.40 1.79
CA ARG A 127 12.13 13.51 1.36
C ARG A 127 12.73 12.23 0.81
N MET A 128 11.99 11.14 0.98
CA MET A 128 12.24 9.88 0.30
C MET A 128 12.15 10.11 -1.21
N ALA A 129 13.06 9.47 -1.95
CA ALA A 129 13.11 9.52 -3.40
C ALA A 129 13.19 8.10 -3.97
N TYR A 130 12.59 7.90 -5.15
CA TYR A 130 12.74 6.66 -5.89
C TYR A 130 14.11 6.64 -6.57
N GLY A 131 14.87 5.58 -6.35
CA GLY A 131 16.22 5.40 -6.90
C GLY A 131 16.35 4.08 -7.62
N THR A 132 17.15 4.07 -8.68
CA THR A 132 17.62 2.84 -9.32
C THR A 132 19.10 2.70 -9.05
N VAL A 133 19.54 1.48 -8.80
CA VAL A 133 20.96 1.14 -8.68
C VAL A 133 21.30 0.22 -9.84
N ALA A 134 22.43 0.46 -10.51
CA ALA A 134 22.97 -0.52 -11.45
C ALA A 134 23.20 -1.82 -10.67
N GLY A 135 22.71 -2.94 -11.20
CA GLY A 135 22.82 -4.22 -10.52
C GLY A 135 24.28 -4.48 -10.14
N ALA A 136 24.51 -4.84 -8.89
CA ALA A 136 25.80 -5.40 -8.50
C ALA A 136 25.97 -6.68 -9.33
N GLU A 137 26.87 -6.64 -10.31
CA GLU A 137 27.33 -7.86 -10.97
C GLU A 137 27.91 -8.78 -9.89
N GLY A 138 27.24 -9.90 -9.65
CA GLY A 138 27.76 -11.08 -8.95
C GLY A 138 28.42 -10.85 -7.59
N ALA A 139 27.66 -10.91 -6.51
CA ALA A 139 28.19 -11.52 -5.29
C ALA A 139 27.99 -13.05 -5.44
N SER A 140 29.06 -13.75 -5.85
CA SER A 140 29.20 -15.20 -5.69
C SER A 140 29.15 -15.61 -4.22
#